data_AF-A0A1H4BN00-F1
#
_entry.id   AF-A0A1H4BN00-F1
#
_cell.length_a   1.000
_cell.length_b   1.000
_cell.length_c   1.000
_cell.angle_alpha   90.00
_cell.angle_beta   90.00
_cell.angle_gamma   90.00
#
_symmetry.space_group_name_H-M   'P 1'
#
loop_
_entity.id
_entity.type
_entity.pdbx_description
1 polymer ?
#
loop_
_entity_poly.entity_id
_entity_poly.type
_entity_poly.pdbx_seq_one_letter_code
_entity_poly.pdbx_strand_id
1 'polypeptide(L)'
;MNVDKDNYLSSVIEKLKMAQNNEQVESIISTAINGIKHAGYTGMQKTFISQLQLWIEELSPLDWNSTQWACFRYALIYSRKYSANELVQG
;
A
#
# COMPACT_ATOMS: atom_id res chain seq x y z
N MET A 1 16.12 16.35 -7.19
CA MET A 1 14.94 16.46 -6.30
C MET A 1 14.71 15.07 -5.73
N ASN A 2 15.22 14.81 -4.53
CA ASN A 2 15.06 13.52 -3.85
C ASN A 2 13.60 13.46 -3.41
N VAL A 3 12.75 12.74 -4.13
CA VAL A 3 11.45 12.36 -3.58
C VAL A 3 11.80 11.36 -2.48
N ASP A 4 11.91 11.84 -1.25
CA ASP A 4 12.20 11.01 -0.08
C ASP A 4 11.20 9.86 -0.06
N LYS A 5 11.68 8.66 -0.38
CA LYS A 5 10.84 7.46 -0.51
C LYS A 5 10.06 7.20 0.79
N ASP A 6 10.65 7.56 1.91
CA ASP A 6 10.06 7.46 3.26
C ASP A 6 8.86 8.39 3.44
N ASN A 7 8.87 9.59 2.83
CA ASN A 7 7.73 10.50 2.87
C ASN A 7 6.53 9.99 2.05
N TYR A 8 6.79 9.23 0.97
CA TYR A 8 5.72 8.71 0.13
C TYR A 8 4.95 7.56 0.78
N LEU A 9 5.68 6.58 1.34
CA LEU A 9 5.07 5.47 2.08
C LEU A 9 4.27 5.99 3.29
N SER A 10 4.84 6.93 4.04
CA SER A 10 4.19 7.53 5.21
C SER A 10 2.87 8.21 4.84
N SER A 11 2.83 8.93 3.72
CA SER A 11 1.59 9.56 3.22
C SER A 11 0.49 8.55 2.90
N VAL A 12 0.86 7.41 2.32
CA VAL A 12 -0.09 6.32 2.02
C VAL A 12 -0.60 5.67 3.31
N ILE A 13 0.28 5.43 4.27
CA ILE A 13 -0.07 4.89 5.58
C ILE A 13 -1.09 5.78 6.28
N GLU A 14 -0.86 7.10 6.33
CA GLU A 14 -1.79 8.03 6.97
C GLU A 14 -3.17 8.02 6.31
N LYS A 15 -3.23 7.91 4.97
CA LYS A 15 -4.51 7.76 4.26
C LYS A 15 -5.20 6.43 4.59
N LEU A 16 -4.46 5.33 4.67
CA LEU A 16 -5.01 4.02 5.03
C LEU A 16 -5.58 4.00 6.45
N LYS A 17 -4.95 4.70 7.41
CA LYS A 17 -5.47 4.84 8.78
C LYS A 17 -6.83 5.54 8.84
N MET A 18 -7.13 6.40 7.85
CA MET A 18 -8.39 7.13 7.74
C MET A 18 -9.44 6.41 6.90
N ALA A 19 -9.06 5.33 6.19
CA ALA A 19 -9.97 4.60 5.32
C ALA A 19 -11.14 3.99 6.11
N GLN A 20 -12.35 4.13 5.55
CA GLN A 20 -13.58 3.65 6.19
C GLN A 20 -14.16 2.39 5.51
N ASN A 21 -13.64 2.03 4.34
CA ASN A 21 -14.11 0.90 3.57
C ASN A 21 -13.07 0.40 2.56
N ASN A 22 -13.35 -0.75 1.98
CA ASN A 22 -12.48 -1.41 1.01
C ASN A 22 -12.26 -0.55 -0.26
N GLU A 23 -13.28 0.15 -0.75
CA GLU A 23 -13.17 0.98 -1.96
C GLU A 23 -12.15 2.12 -1.78
N GLN A 24 -12.13 2.75 -0.61
CA GLN A 24 -11.13 3.76 -0.27
C GLN A 24 -9.73 3.16 -0.22
N VAL A 25 -9.58 1.97 0.36
CA VAL A 25 -8.30 1.25 0.38
C VAL A 25 -7.79 0.98 -1.04
N GLU A 26 -8.65 0.49 -1.94
CA GLU A 26 -8.29 0.26 -3.34
C GLU A 26 -7.85 1.55 -4.02
N SER A 27 -8.61 2.63 -3.86
CA SER A 27 -8.32 3.93 -4.45
C SER A 27 -6.97 4.47 -3.97
N ILE A 28 -6.68 4.38 -2.67
CA ILE A 28 -5.42 4.82 -2.07
C ILE A 28 -4.23 4.05 -2.66
N ILE A 29 -4.30 2.72 -2.66
CA ILE A 29 -3.19 1.86 -3.12
C ILE A 29 -2.99 1.99 -4.63
N SER A 30 -4.07 1.95 -5.41
CA SER A 30 -3.99 2.07 -6.88
C SER A 30 -3.47 3.43 -7.32
N THR A 31 -3.91 4.52 -6.67
CA THR A 31 -3.39 5.87 -6.91
C THR A 31 -1.90 5.94 -6.61
N ALA A 32 -1.45 5.34 -5.51
CA ALA A 32 -0.04 5.33 -5.14
C ALA A 32 0.81 4.59 -6.19
N ILE A 33 0.38 3.41 -6.59
CA ILE A 33 1.08 2.59 -7.58
C ILE A 33 1.09 3.26 -8.95
N ASN A 34 -0.04 3.85 -9.37
CA ASN A 34 -0.10 4.59 -10.63
C ASN A 34 0.82 5.82 -10.59
N GLY A 35 0.89 6.54 -9.47
CA GLY A 35 1.83 7.64 -9.29
C GLY A 35 3.28 7.22 -9.48
N ILE A 36 3.69 6.09 -8.89
CA ILE A 36 5.03 5.50 -9.06
C ILE A 36 5.30 5.15 -10.53
N LYS A 37 4.33 4.53 -11.21
CA LYS A 37 4.43 4.17 -12.64
C LYS A 37 4.56 5.39 -13.54
N HIS A 38 3.70 6.40 -13.35
CA HIS A 38 3.71 7.64 -14.13
C HIS A 38 5.02 8.41 -13.97
N ALA A 39 5.64 8.36 -12.79
CA ALA A 39 6.93 8.98 -12.54
C ALA A 39 8.13 8.19 -13.12
N GLY A 40 7.88 7.05 -13.78
CA GLY A 40 8.93 6.21 -14.39
C GLY A 40 9.73 5.37 -13.38
N TYR A 41 9.31 5.30 -12.12
CA TYR A 41 10.01 4.58 -11.05
C TYR A 41 9.53 3.14 -10.89
N THR A 42 9.47 2.37 -11.97
CA THR A 42 8.95 0.99 -11.94
C THR A 42 9.66 0.10 -10.92
N GLY A 43 10.98 0.23 -10.75
CA GLY A 43 11.74 -0.48 -9.72
C GLY A 43 11.37 -0.10 -8.27
N MET A 44 10.78 1.07 -8.06
CA MET A 44 10.28 1.50 -6.74
C MET A 44 8.96 0.84 -6.38
N GLN A 45 8.15 0.43 -7.36
CA GLN A 45 6.83 -0.16 -7.12
C GLN A 45 6.93 -1.40 -6.22
N LYS A 46 7.86 -2.31 -6.53
CA LYS A 46 8.09 -3.52 -5.73
C LYS A 46 8.51 -3.21 -4.30
N THR A 47 9.47 -2.29 -4.15
CA THR A 47 9.96 -1.86 -2.83
C THR A 47 8.83 -1.25 -2.00
N PHE A 48 8.05 -0.36 -2.60
CA PHE A 48 6.90 0.28 -1.96
C PHE A 48 5.86 -0.75 -1.51
N ILE A 49 5.49 -1.71 -2.37
CA ILE A 49 4.53 -2.77 -2.02
C ILE A 49 5.07 -3.62 -0.87
N SER A 50 6.32 -4.06 -0.93
CA SER A 50 6.93 -4.87 0.13
C SER A 50 6.99 -4.14 1.46
N GLN A 51 7.36 -2.85 1.46
CA GLN A 51 7.38 -2.05 2.69
C GLN A 51 5.97 -1.83 3.26
N LEU A 52 4.97 -1.61 2.40
CA LEU A 52 3.58 -1.49 2.84
C LEU A 52 3.06 -2.80 3.46
N GLN A 53 3.37 -3.95 2.85
CA GLN A 53 2.99 -5.26 3.36
C GLN A 53 3.62 -5.53 4.72
N LEU A 54 4.93 -5.30 4.84
CA LEU A 54 5.67 -5.47 6.09
C LEU A 54 5.11 -4.57 7.20
N TRP A 55 4.84 -3.29 6.90
CA TRP A 55 4.22 -2.39 7.87
C TRP A 55 2.87 -2.90 8.37
N ILE A 56 2.00 -3.42 7.49
CA ILE A 56 0.70 -3.98 7.90
C ILE A 56 0.88 -5.25 8.76
N GLU A 57 1.84 -6.10 8.42
CA GLU A 57 2.12 -7.35 9.13
C GLU A 57 2.69 -7.12 10.54
N GLU A 58 3.35 -5.98 10.77
CA GLU A 58 3.85 -5.55 12.08
C GLU A 58 2.78 -4.90 12.97
N LEU A 59 1.59 -4.61 12.46
CA LEU A 59 0.51 -4.01 13.25
C LEU A 59 -0.09 -5.00 14.26
N SER A 60 -0.29 -4.53 15.49
CA SER A 60 -1.10 -5.24 16.47
C SER A 60 -2.59 -4.96 16.25
N PRO A 61 -3.47 -5.98 16.22
CA PRO A 61 -4.92 -5.77 16.12
C PRO A 61 -5.51 -4.99 17.30
N LEU A 62 -4.81 -4.94 18.45
CA LEU A 62 -5.29 -4.25 19.65
C LEU A 62 -5.20 -2.73 19.56
N ASP A 63 -4.40 -2.20 18.63
CA ASP A 63 -4.17 -0.75 18.48
C ASP A 63 -5.22 -0.08 17.57
N TRP A 64 -6.12 -0.86 16.96
CA TRP A 64 -7.00 -0.39 15.90
C TRP A 64 -8.44 -0.79 16.15
N ASN A 65 -9.38 0.08 15.74
CA ASN A 65 -10.78 -0.31 15.74
C ASN A 65 -11.08 -1.34 14.64
N SER A 66 -12.24 -1.99 14.73
CA SER A 66 -12.63 -3.06 13.80
C SER A 66 -12.63 -2.63 12.33
N THR A 67 -13.07 -1.40 12.03
CA THR A 67 -13.07 -0.84 10.67
C THR A 67 -11.66 -0.64 10.14
N GLN A 68 -10.78 -0.03 10.94
CA GLN A 68 -9.39 0.20 10.58
C GLN A 68 -8.66 -1.13 10.38
N TRP A 69 -8.82 -2.07 11.31
CA TRP A 69 -8.22 -3.40 11.19
C TRP A 69 -8.69 -4.12 9.95
N ALA A 70 -10.00 -4.13 9.67
CA ALA A 70 -10.55 -4.70 8.44
C ALA A 70 -9.93 -4.06 7.18
N CYS A 71 -9.80 -2.73 7.16
CA CYS A 71 -9.16 -2.01 6.06
C CYS A 71 -7.68 -2.39 5.88
N PHE A 72 -6.90 -2.55 6.96
CA PHE A 72 -5.51 -2.99 6.86
C PHE A 72 -5.39 -4.42 6.35
N ARG A 73 -6.24 -5.34 6.84
CA ARG A 73 -6.28 -6.72 6.32
C ARG A 73 -6.65 -6.75 4.85
N TYR A 74 -7.60 -5.90 4.43
CA TYR A 74 -7.97 -5.76 3.04
C TYR A 74 -6.83 -5.15 2.19
N ALA A 75 -6.14 -4.14 2.70
CA ALA A 75 -4.97 -3.53 2.04
C ALA A 75 -3.88 -4.57 1.76
N LEU A 76 -3.58 -5.45 2.71
CA LEU A 76 -2.65 -6.56 2.54
C LEU A 76 -3.09 -7.49 1.39
N ILE A 77 -4.36 -7.88 1.35
CA ILE A 77 -4.92 -8.73 0.27
C ILE A 77 -4.85 -8.01 -1.08
N TYR A 78 -5.28 -6.75 -1.15
CA TYR A 78 -5.33 -5.98 -2.38
C TYR A 78 -3.94 -5.74 -2.95
N SER A 79 -2.95 -5.43 -2.10
CA SER A 79 -1.56 -5.20 -2.51
C SER A 79 -0.93 -6.40 -3.23
N ARG A 80 -1.35 -7.64 -2.91
CA ARG A 80 -0.85 -8.86 -3.56
C ARG A 80 -1.15 -8.91 -5.05
N LYS A 81 -2.21 -8.24 -5.53
CA LYS A 81 -2.50 -8.11 -6.97
C LYS A 81 -1.32 -7.49 -7.73
N TYR A 82 -0.55 -6.64 -7.06
CA TYR A 82 0.60 -5.96 -7.65
C TYR A 82 1.93 -6.67 -7.38
N SER A 83 1.95 -7.65 -6.48
CA SER A 83 3.09 -8.56 -6.27
C SER A 83 3.03 -9.77 -7.22
N ALA A 84 1.82 -10.29 -7.50
CA ALA A 84 1.61 -11.50 -8.30
C ALA A 84 1.62 -11.25 -9.83
N ASN A 85 1.37 -10.02 -10.27
CA ASN A 85 1.42 -9.66 -11.70
C ASN A 85 2.82 -9.79 -12.33
N GLU A 86 3.86 -10.14 -11.58
CA GLU A 86 5.19 -10.47 -12.11
C GLU A 86 5.35 -11.95 -12.50
N LEU A 87 4.40 -12.85 -12.18
CA LEU A 87 4.51 -14.28 -12.52
C LEU A 87 3.96 -14.66 -13.90
N VAL A 88 3.45 -13.71 -14.68
CA VAL A 88 2.84 -13.96 -16.01
C VAL A 88 3.66 -13.32 -17.16
N GLN A 89 4.86 -12.82 -16.87
CA GLN A 89 5.76 -12.19 -17.86
C GLN A 89 7.18 -12.77 -17.81
N GLY A 90 7.32 -14.04 -17.41
CA GLY A 90 8.57 -14.82 -17.49
C GLY A 90 8.62 -15.73 -18.70
#